data_AF-A0A2T2RIS6-F1
#
_entry.id   AF-A0A2T2RIS6-F1
#
_cell.length_a   1.000
_cell.length_b   1.000
_cell.length_c   1.000
_cell.angle_alpha   90.00
_cell.angle_beta   90.00
_cell.angle_gamma   90.00
#
_symmetry.space_group_name_H-M   'P 1'
#
loop_
_entity.id
_entity.type
_entity.pdbx_description
1 polymer ?
#
loop_
_entity_poly.entity_id
_entity_poly.type
_entity_poly.pdbx_seq_one_letter_code
_entity_poly.pdbx_strand_id
1 'polypeptide(L)'
;MSMVLFVAGAFFLLSAMAAFACTNLASLNLSESSGAPGTTIDVTGSAFSTGDSVQPVQIHWGGADGEVLTEVSPDSTGAFETSVTIPEDAEAGFNVLVATQMQEGDDGELSPAYGTPARASFTIGAVNDPAEIANTGGQAAATTPDTGSSTGLIALTAVLALAGIGLFGAGLGLFVRETRRRSVEQPAAVRDR
;
A
#
# COMPACT_ATOMS: atom_id res chain seq x y z
N MET A 1 -2.71 -28.33 33.11
CA MET A 1 -2.40 -28.76 31.72
C MET A 1 -3.17 -27.95 30.68
N SER A 2 -4.48 -27.71 30.82
CA SER A 2 -5.31 -27.06 29.77
C SER A 2 -5.16 -25.55 29.59
N MET A 3 -4.47 -24.84 30.49
CA MET A 3 -4.27 -23.38 30.39
C MET A 3 -2.99 -23.00 29.60
N VAL A 4 -2.03 -23.93 29.47
CA VAL A 4 -0.78 -23.71 28.72
C VAL A 4 -1.00 -23.91 27.21
N LEU A 5 -1.96 -24.74 26.82
CA LEU A 5 -2.30 -24.99 25.42
C LEU A 5 -3.00 -23.79 24.75
N PHE A 6 -3.74 -22.99 25.51
CA PHE A 6 -4.50 -21.85 24.96
C PHE A 6 -3.61 -20.63 24.68
N VAL A 7 -2.55 -20.42 25.46
CA VAL A 7 -1.61 -19.31 25.27
C VAL A 7 -0.69 -19.54 24.06
N ALA A 8 -0.34 -20.80 23.76
CA ALA A 8 0.45 -21.15 22.58
C ALA A 8 -0.32 -20.94 21.26
N GLY A 9 -1.64 -21.18 21.24
CA GLY A 9 -2.47 -20.98 20.05
C GLY A 9 -2.69 -19.51 19.69
N ALA A 10 -2.81 -18.63 20.69
CA ALA A 10 -2.99 -17.20 20.46
C ALA A 10 -1.73 -16.49 19.92
N PHE A 11 -0.54 -16.99 20.27
CA PHE A 11 0.73 -16.43 19.80
C PHE A 11 1.03 -16.79 18.33
N PHE A 12 0.58 -17.96 17.88
CA PHE A 12 0.77 -18.41 16.49
C PHE A 12 -0.09 -17.62 15.49
N LEU A 13 -1.27 -17.14 15.90
CA LEU A 13 -2.15 -16.34 15.05
C LEU A 13 -1.64 -14.89 14.83
N LEU A 14 -0.83 -14.35 15.74
CA LEU A 14 -0.27 -12.99 15.61
C LEU A 14 0.99 -12.94 14.73
N SER A 15 1.73 -14.06 14.61
CA SER A 15 2.99 -14.12 13.84
C SER A 15 2.78 -14.15 12.32
N ALA A 16 1.57 -14.43 11.84
CA ALA A 16 1.29 -14.63 10.41
C ALA A 16 1.02 -13.32 9.63
N MET A 17 0.85 -12.18 10.31
CA MET A 17 0.44 -10.91 9.64
C MET A 17 1.62 -10.02 9.20
N ALA A 18 2.84 -10.29 9.66
CA ALA A 18 4.02 -9.47 9.32
C ALA A 18 4.66 -9.83 7.97
N ALA A 19 4.35 -11.00 7.40
CA ALA A 19 5.00 -11.47 6.17
C ALA A 19 4.54 -10.74 4.90
N PHE A 20 3.35 -10.11 4.91
CA PHE A 20 2.80 -9.40 3.74
C PHE A 20 3.26 -7.95 3.61
N ALA A 21 3.99 -7.41 4.60
CA ALA A 21 4.46 -6.03 4.58
C ALA A 21 5.81 -5.83 3.83
N CYS A 22 6.53 -6.92 3.51
CA CYS A 22 7.87 -6.84 2.91
C CYS A 22 7.94 -7.26 1.43
N THR A 23 6.81 -7.36 0.73
CA THR A 23 6.83 -7.58 -0.73
C THR A 23 7.50 -6.37 -1.38
N ASN A 24 8.60 -6.62 -2.09
CA ASN A 24 9.28 -5.64 -2.91
C ASN A 24 8.37 -5.35 -4.12
N LEU A 25 7.50 -4.36 -3.96
CA LEU A 25 6.56 -3.92 -4.99
C LEU A 25 7.26 -2.88 -5.85
N ALA A 26 7.22 -3.05 -7.17
CA ALA A 26 7.77 -2.07 -8.09
C ALA A 26 7.03 -0.74 -7.92
N SER A 27 7.78 0.35 -7.90
CA SER A 27 7.24 1.70 -7.74
C SER A 27 7.62 2.56 -8.93
N LEU A 28 6.68 3.40 -9.34
CA LEU A 28 6.83 4.36 -10.44
C LEU A 28 6.55 5.76 -9.91
N ASN A 29 7.46 6.69 -10.17
CA ASN A 29 7.36 8.09 -9.79
C ASN A 29 7.52 8.97 -11.03
N LEU A 30 6.81 10.10 -11.05
CA LEU A 30 6.83 11.05 -12.15
C LEU A 30 7.31 12.40 -11.60
N SER A 31 8.18 13.09 -12.34
CA SER A 31 8.57 14.47 -12.04
C SER A 31 7.35 15.38 -11.94
N GLU A 32 6.41 15.21 -12.88
CA GLU A 32 5.13 15.88 -12.93
C GLU A 32 3.98 14.88 -13.00
N SER A 33 2.97 15.09 -12.16
CA SER A 33 1.72 14.29 -12.14
C SER A 33 0.60 14.91 -12.98
N SER A 34 0.88 16.01 -13.68
CA SER A 34 -0.09 16.68 -14.55
C SER A 34 0.59 17.53 -15.61
N GLY A 35 -0.08 17.70 -16.76
CA GLY A 35 0.44 18.47 -17.88
C GLY A 35 -0.54 18.52 -19.05
N ALA A 36 -0.11 19.16 -20.14
CA ALA A 36 -0.85 19.15 -21.40
C ALA A 36 -0.46 17.92 -22.24
N PRO A 37 -1.28 17.49 -23.22
CA PRO A 37 -0.86 16.51 -24.22
C PRO A 37 0.45 16.95 -24.90
N GLY A 38 1.35 16.01 -25.20
CA GLY A 38 2.68 16.31 -25.76
C GLY A 38 3.74 16.78 -24.75
N THR A 39 3.41 16.86 -23.46
CA THR A 39 4.40 17.20 -22.42
C THR A 39 5.40 16.05 -22.24
N THR A 40 6.68 16.36 -22.19
CA THR A 40 7.71 15.40 -21.77
C THR A 40 7.89 15.49 -20.27
N ILE A 41 7.82 14.34 -19.60
CA ILE A 41 8.01 14.18 -18.15
C ILE A 41 9.11 13.16 -17.88
N ASP A 42 9.79 13.31 -16.75
CA ASP A 42 10.77 12.32 -16.28
C ASP A 42 10.08 11.28 -15.40
N VAL A 43 10.41 10.02 -15.66
CA VAL A 43 9.83 8.86 -15.00
C VAL A 43 10.93 8.07 -14.31
N THR A 44 10.80 7.91 -13.00
CA THR A 44 11.72 7.12 -12.19
C THR A 44 11.05 5.84 -11.72
N GLY A 45 11.68 4.70 -11.99
CA GLY A 45 11.27 3.40 -11.50
C GLY A 45 12.17 2.87 -10.40
N SER A 46 11.64 2.04 -9.50
CA SER A 46 12.41 1.31 -8.49
C SER A 46 11.79 -0.05 -8.19
N ALA A 47 12.58 -0.98 -7.65
CA ALA A 47 12.15 -2.33 -7.30
C ALA A 47 11.68 -3.17 -8.52
N PHE A 48 12.25 -2.93 -9.70
CA PHE A 48 12.08 -3.77 -10.88
C PHE A 48 13.06 -4.93 -10.89
N SER A 49 12.70 -6.02 -11.58
CA SER A 49 13.55 -7.21 -11.67
C SER A 49 14.72 -6.97 -12.63
N THR A 50 15.87 -7.56 -12.29
CA THR A 50 17.12 -7.42 -13.03
C THR A 50 17.72 -8.79 -13.32
N GLY A 51 18.44 -8.92 -14.43
CA GLY A 51 19.09 -10.17 -14.85
C GLY A 51 18.80 -10.53 -16.29
N ASP A 52 19.52 -11.53 -16.80
CA ASP A 52 19.48 -11.91 -18.23
C ASP A 52 18.16 -12.56 -18.67
N SER A 53 17.42 -13.16 -17.73
CA SER A 53 16.11 -13.78 -17.98
C SER A 53 14.93 -12.81 -17.81
N VAL A 54 15.19 -11.50 -17.69
CA VAL A 54 14.16 -10.48 -17.48
C VAL A 54 14.10 -9.54 -18.68
N GLN A 55 12.89 -9.27 -19.17
CA GLN A 55 12.67 -8.32 -20.26
C GLN A 55 12.80 -6.86 -19.77
N PRO A 56 13.04 -5.91 -20.69
CA PRO A 56 12.96 -4.49 -20.35
C PRO A 56 11.58 -4.12 -19.81
N VAL A 57 11.53 -3.06 -18.99
CA VAL A 57 10.28 -2.51 -18.46
C VAL A 57 9.58 -1.74 -19.58
N GLN A 58 8.33 -2.08 -19.85
CA GLN A 58 7.48 -1.38 -20.80
C GLN A 58 6.61 -0.37 -20.06
N ILE A 59 6.65 0.89 -20.47
CA ILE A 59 5.82 1.96 -19.89
C ILE A 59 4.62 2.19 -20.80
N HIS A 60 3.43 1.90 -20.31
CA HIS A 60 2.18 2.02 -21.03
C HIS A 60 1.38 3.25 -20.60
N TRP A 61 0.66 3.85 -21.55
CA TRP A 61 -0.27 4.95 -21.34
C TRP A 61 -1.72 4.47 -21.28
N GLY A 62 -2.48 4.92 -20.29
CA GLY A 62 -3.92 4.65 -20.19
C GLY A 62 -4.29 3.27 -19.63
N GLY A 63 -3.31 2.44 -19.27
CA GLY A 63 -3.54 1.11 -18.70
C GLY A 63 -2.42 0.11 -18.99
N ALA A 64 -2.53 -1.10 -18.46
CA ALA A 64 -1.54 -2.17 -18.69
C ALA A 64 -1.54 -2.69 -20.14
N ASP A 65 -2.69 -2.66 -20.80
CA ASP A 65 -2.86 -2.99 -22.22
C ASP A 65 -2.85 -1.74 -23.12
N GLY A 66 -2.41 -0.61 -22.56
CA GLY A 66 -2.35 0.67 -23.25
C GLY A 66 -1.17 0.78 -24.22
N GLU A 67 -1.09 1.92 -24.90
CA GLU A 67 0.02 2.21 -25.82
C GLU A 67 1.37 2.22 -25.09
N VAL A 68 2.35 1.51 -25.64
CA VAL A 68 3.72 1.51 -25.11
C VAL A 68 4.42 2.78 -25.53
N LEU A 69 4.73 3.65 -24.56
CA LEU A 69 5.42 4.91 -24.80
C LEU A 69 6.93 4.72 -24.93
N THR A 70 7.52 3.86 -24.09
CA THR A 70 8.95 3.58 -24.09
C THR A 70 9.26 2.24 -23.42
N GLU A 71 10.46 1.74 -23.67
CA GLU A 71 11.04 0.58 -23.02
C GLU A 71 12.37 0.96 -22.36
N VAL A 72 12.57 0.53 -21.12
CA VAL A 72 13.77 0.87 -20.35
C VAL A 72 14.26 -0.34 -19.57
N SER A 73 15.56 -0.61 -19.66
CA SER A 73 16.20 -1.65 -18.86
C SER A 73 16.61 -1.06 -17.50
N PRO A 74 16.16 -1.64 -16.38
CA PRO A 74 16.60 -1.21 -15.06
C PRO A 74 18.08 -1.49 -14.84
N ASP A 75 18.71 -0.69 -13.97
CA ASP A 75 20.08 -0.86 -13.51
C ASP A 75 20.22 -2.07 -12.58
N SER A 76 21.44 -2.33 -12.07
CA SER A 76 21.72 -3.46 -11.18
C SER A 76 20.96 -3.43 -9.84
N THR A 77 20.36 -2.30 -9.48
CA THR A 77 19.54 -2.12 -8.26
C THR A 77 18.05 -2.24 -8.53
N GLY A 78 17.64 -2.42 -9.80
CA GLY A 78 16.23 -2.46 -10.17
C GLY A 78 15.61 -1.07 -10.32
N ALA A 79 16.43 -0.03 -10.47
CA ALA A 79 15.99 1.34 -10.66
C ALA A 79 16.23 1.80 -12.11
N PHE A 80 15.45 2.78 -12.56
CA PHE A 80 15.68 3.44 -13.85
C PHE A 80 15.19 4.88 -13.80
N GLU A 81 15.69 5.69 -14.72
CA GLU A 81 15.23 7.05 -14.98
C GLU A 81 15.16 7.24 -16.50
N THR A 82 14.00 7.67 -17.00
CA THR A 82 13.78 7.89 -18.43
C THR A 82 12.77 8.99 -18.66
N SER A 83 12.95 9.77 -19.73
CA SER A 83 11.99 10.80 -20.12
C SER A 83 10.95 10.21 -21.08
N VAL A 84 9.68 10.47 -20.80
CA VAL A 84 8.54 9.95 -21.56
C VAL A 84 7.70 11.11 -22.06
N THR A 85 7.28 11.07 -23.32
CA THR A 85 6.39 12.09 -23.89
C THR A 85 4.95 11.59 -23.87
N ILE A 86 4.06 12.38 -23.30
CA ILE A 86 2.63 12.06 -23.25
C ILE A 86 2.04 12.20 -24.67
N PRO A 87 1.21 11.25 -25.14
CA PRO A 87 0.58 11.34 -26.46
C PRO A 87 -0.18 12.66 -26.66
N GLU A 88 -0.12 13.21 -27.88
CA GLU A 88 -0.80 14.47 -28.22
C GLU A 88 -2.33 14.33 -28.29
N ASP A 89 -2.82 13.13 -28.54
CA ASP A 89 -4.24 12.75 -28.62
C ASP A 89 -4.84 12.32 -27.27
N ALA A 90 -4.05 12.45 -26.19
CA ALA A 90 -4.48 12.02 -24.88
C ALA A 90 -5.65 12.89 -24.34
N GLU A 91 -6.73 12.22 -23.93
CA GLU A 91 -7.96 12.88 -23.50
C GLU A 91 -7.79 13.59 -22.14
N ALA A 92 -8.42 14.76 -22.00
CA ALA A 92 -8.39 15.53 -20.77
C ALA A 92 -9.02 14.74 -19.60
N GLY A 93 -8.34 14.73 -18.46
CA GLY A 93 -8.78 14.00 -17.27
C GLY A 93 -7.72 13.08 -16.68
N PHE A 94 -8.19 12.15 -15.83
CA PHE A 94 -7.32 11.23 -15.11
C PHE A 94 -6.86 10.09 -16.01
N ASN A 95 -5.56 9.99 -16.18
CA ASN A 95 -4.88 8.92 -16.88
C ASN A 95 -3.91 8.20 -15.94
N VAL A 96 -3.45 7.02 -16.34
CA VAL A 96 -2.52 6.20 -15.57
C VAL A 96 -1.40 5.73 -16.46
N LEU A 97 -0.17 5.88 -15.99
CA LEU A 97 1.00 5.21 -16.55
C LEU A 97 1.17 3.88 -15.82
N VAL A 98 1.38 2.82 -16.60
CA VAL A 98 1.57 1.47 -16.07
C VAL A 98 2.89 0.94 -16.57
N ALA A 99 3.81 0.64 -15.66
CA ALA A 99 5.06 -0.02 -15.98
C ALA A 99 4.89 -1.54 -15.78
N THR A 100 5.02 -2.30 -16.86
CA THR A 100 4.95 -3.76 -16.86
C THR A 100 6.33 -4.34 -17.15
N GLN A 101 6.60 -5.55 -16.65
CA GLN A 101 7.83 -6.26 -16.94
C GLN A 101 7.53 -7.76 -16.99
N MET A 102 8.16 -8.46 -17.93
CA MET A 102 8.04 -9.91 -18.05
C MET A 102 9.36 -10.57 -17.68
N GLN A 103 9.28 -11.78 -17.13
CA GLN A 103 10.39 -12.65 -16.80
C GLN A 103 10.19 -13.99 -17.50
N GLU A 104 11.27 -14.51 -18.08
CA GLU A 104 11.32 -15.85 -18.65
C GLU A 104 11.54 -16.87 -17.53
N GLY A 105 10.65 -17.85 -17.43
CA GLY A 105 10.78 -18.98 -16.51
C GLY A 105 11.78 -20.04 -17.01
N ASP A 106 12.10 -21.01 -16.16
CA ASP A 106 13.01 -22.12 -16.51
C ASP A 106 12.49 -22.99 -17.68
N ASP A 107 11.18 -22.94 -17.94
CA ASP A 107 10.50 -23.60 -19.05
C ASP A 107 10.42 -22.73 -20.33
N GLY A 108 10.95 -21.51 -20.29
CA GLY A 108 10.87 -20.54 -21.38
C GLY A 108 9.54 -19.79 -21.48
N GLU A 109 8.62 -20.00 -20.53
CA GLU A 109 7.33 -19.31 -20.50
C GLU A 109 7.50 -17.88 -19.96
N LEU A 110 6.87 -16.90 -20.62
CA LEU A 110 6.90 -15.51 -20.16
C LEU A 110 5.82 -15.28 -19.11
N SER A 111 6.24 -14.83 -17.92
CA SER A 111 5.37 -14.50 -16.81
C SER A 111 5.63 -13.07 -16.31
N PRO A 112 4.65 -12.39 -15.69
CA PRO A 112 4.89 -11.08 -15.09
C PRO A 112 6.00 -11.15 -14.03
N ALA A 113 6.96 -10.23 -14.10
CA ALA A 113 8.02 -10.15 -13.12
C ALA A 113 7.45 -9.81 -11.74
N TYR A 114 8.07 -10.35 -10.68
CA TYR A 114 7.60 -10.14 -9.31
C TYR A 114 7.51 -8.65 -8.97
N GLY A 115 6.41 -8.24 -8.31
CA GLY A 115 6.19 -6.85 -7.92
C GLY A 115 5.66 -5.92 -9.02
N THR A 116 5.48 -6.40 -10.26
CA THR A 116 4.87 -5.64 -11.36
C THR A 116 3.38 -5.99 -11.53
N PRO A 117 2.54 -5.08 -12.05
CA PRO A 117 2.86 -3.77 -12.61
C PRO A 117 2.97 -2.64 -11.58
N ALA A 118 3.86 -1.68 -11.84
CA ALA A 118 3.90 -0.40 -11.12
C ALA A 118 2.97 0.62 -11.80
N ARG A 119 2.37 1.53 -11.02
CA ARG A 119 1.38 2.49 -11.52
C ARG A 119 1.66 3.90 -11.01
N ALA A 120 1.51 4.89 -11.88
CA ALA A 120 1.53 6.30 -11.53
C ALA A 120 0.35 7.02 -12.20
N SER A 121 -0.35 7.88 -11.45
CA SER A 121 -1.45 8.67 -11.98
C SER A 121 -0.93 9.96 -12.62
N PHE A 122 -1.49 10.31 -13.78
CA PHE A 122 -1.21 11.57 -14.46
C PHE A 122 -2.52 12.25 -14.88
N THR A 123 -2.68 13.53 -14.58
CA THR A 123 -3.87 14.30 -14.95
C THR A 123 -3.57 15.20 -16.13
N ILE A 124 -4.31 15.02 -17.22
CA ILE A 124 -4.27 15.95 -18.33
C ILE A 124 -5.16 17.12 -18.00
N GLY A 125 -4.55 18.30 -17.82
CA GLY A 125 -5.29 19.53 -17.62
C GLY A 125 -6.11 19.86 -18.85
N ALA A 126 -7.37 20.26 -18.67
CA ALA A 126 -8.12 20.87 -19.76
C ALA A 126 -7.32 22.08 -20.26
N VAL A 127 -7.22 22.25 -21.58
CA VAL A 127 -6.42 23.28 -22.28
C VAL A 127 -6.86 24.73 -21.94
N ASN A 128 -7.69 24.95 -20.92
CA ASN A 128 -8.29 26.24 -20.57
C ASN A 128 -7.98 26.79 -19.17
N ASP A 129 -7.23 26.11 -18.29
CA ASP A 129 -6.83 26.71 -17.01
C ASP A 129 -5.42 26.29 -16.56
N PRO A 130 -4.39 27.17 -16.68
CA PRO A 130 -3.02 26.89 -16.22
C PRO A 130 -2.87 26.87 -14.68
N ALA A 131 -3.96 26.84 -13.91
CA ALA A 131 -3.95 26.91 -12.45
C ALA A 131 -4.16 25.56 -11.73
N GLU A 132 -4.58 24.50 -12.43
CA GLU A 132 -4.81 23.18 -11.79
C GLU A 132 -3.66 22.18 -11.96
N ILE A 133 -2.60 22.52 -12.71
CA ILE A 133 -1.42 21.67 -12.96
C ILE A 133 -0.47 21.58 -11.73
N ALA A 134 -0.81 22.22 -10.60
CA ALA A 134 0.10 22.36 -9.46
C ALA A 134 -0.25 21.56 -8.20
N ASN A 135 -1.26 20.68 -8.20
CA ASN A 135 -1.66 20.04 -6.93
C ASN A 135 -2.20 18.60 -7.02
N THR A 136 -1.44 17.67 -7.60
CA THR A 136 -1.63 16.23 -7.30
C THR A 136 -0.33 15.41 -7.32
N GLY A 137 0.82 16.07 -7.21
CA GLY A 137 2.12 15.42 -7.02
C GLY A 137 2.38 15.18 -5.54
N GLY A 138 1.77 14.14 -4.97
CA GLY A 138 1.94 13.82 -3.56
C GLY A 138 1.43 12.44 -3.21
N GLN A 139 2.28 11.42 -3.38
CA GLN A 139 2.18 10.25 -2.51
C GLN A 139 2.25 10.74 -1.06
N ALA A 140 1.25 10.35 -0.28
CA ALA A 140 1.05 10.72 1.11
C ALA A 140 2.30 10.49 1.96
N ALA A 141 3.17 11.50 2.04
CA ALA A 141 3.92 11.75 3.24
C ALA A 141 2.91 12.22 4.29
N ALA A 142 2.60 11.34 5.24
CA ALA A 142 1.91 11.72 6.44
C ALA A 142 2.68 12.86 7.12
N THR A 143 2.18 14.09 6.96
CA THR A 143 2.14 15.19 7.94
C THR A 143 1.80 16.47 7.20
N THR A 144 0.52 16.82 7.11
CA THR A 144 -0.04 18.17 7.33
C THR A 144 -1.56 18.00 7.32
N PRO A 145 -2.28 18.29 8.41
CA PRO A 145 -3.74 18.27 8.39
C PRO A 145 -4.23 19.51 7.66
N ASP A 146 -4.49 19.40 6.36
CA ASP A 146 -5.24 20.42 5.65
C ASP A 146 -6.65 20.52 6.25
N THR A 147 -6.96 21.72 6.73
CA THR A 147 -8.25 22.08 7.31
C THR A 147 -9.26 22.25 6.17
N GLY A 148 -9.71 21.13 5.62
CA GLY A 148 -10.77 21.06 4.62
C GLY A 148 -11.79 20.00 5.03
N SER A 149 -12.87 20.43 5.71
CA SER A 149 -14.09 19.65 5.96
C SER A 149 -13.90 18.21 6.46
N SER A 150 -13.01 18.01 7.43
CA SER A 150 -12.79 16.74 8.14
C SER A 150 -13.65 16.58 9.41
N THR A 151 -14.61 17.47 9.65
CA THR A 151 -15.51 17.43 10.82
C THR A 151 -16.24 16.10 10.98
N GLY A 152 -16.58 15.41 9.89
CA GLY A 152 -17.20 14.09 9.93
C GLY A 152 -16.25 12.97 10.39
N LEU A 153 -15.00 12.94 9.91
CA LEU A 153 -14.01 11.91 10.24
C LEU A 153 -13.36 12.13 11.61
N ILE A 154 -13.16 13.39 12.04
CA ILE A 154 -12.67 13.70 13.39
C ILE A 154 -13.74 13.33 14.43
N ALA A 155 -15.03 13.62 14.16
CA ALA A 155 -16.12 13.18 15.02
C ALA A 155 -16.20 11.65 15.09
N LEU A 156 -16.06 10.96 13.95
CA LEU A 156 -16.10 9.50 13.91
C LEU A 156 -14.95 8.86 14.71
N THR A 157 -13.71 9.34 14.54
CA THR A 157 -12.54 8.81 15.26
C THR A 157 -12.62 9.09 16.76
N ALA A 158 -13.11 10.27 17.17
CA ALA A 158 -13.35 10.58 18.58
C ALA A 158 -14.41 9.68 19.22
N VAL A 159 -15.54 9.44 18.52
CA VAL A 159 -16.61 8.54 18.99
C VAL A 159 -16.11 7.10 19.08
N LEU A 160 -15.35 6.62 18.08
CA LEU A 160 -14.81 5.26 18.08
C LEU A 160 -13.76 5.06 19.19
N ALA A 161 -12.92 6.05 19.44
CA ALA A 161 -11.92 5.99 20.51
C ALA A 161 -12.59 5.89 21.90
N LEU A 162 -13.63 6.69 22.15
CA LEU A 162 -14.37 6.63 23.41
C LEU A 162 -15.15 5.32 23.57
N ALA A 163 -15.77 4.81 22.50
CA ALA A 163 -16.45 3.52 22.51
C ALA A 163 -15.47 2.36 22.76
N GLY A 164 -14.29 2.39 22.14
CA GLY A 164 -13.24 1.39 22.33
C GLY A 164 -12.71 1.34 23.77
N ILE A 165 -12.43 2.51 24.37
CA ILE A 165 -11.97 2.60 25.76
C ILE A 165 -13.07 2.10 26.72
N GLY A 166 -14.33 2.44 26.46
CA GLY A 166 -15.47 1.98 27.26
C GLY A 166 -15.63 0.46 27.25
N LEU A 167 -15.59 -0.15 26.07
CA LEU A 167 -15.70 -1.61 25.92
C LEU A 167 -14.51 -2.35 26.55
N PHE A 168 -13.29 -1.82 26.38
CA PHE A 168 -12.09 -2.40 26.98
C PHE A 168 -12.12 -2.31 28.52
N GLY A 169 -12.52 -1.16 29.07
CA GLY A 169 -12.66 -0.97 30.51
C GLY A 169 -13.73 -1.86 31.14
N ALA A 170 -14.89 -2.00 30.48
CA ALA A 170 -15.95 -2.91 30.92
C ALA A 170 -15.49 -4.38 30.88
N GLY A 171 -14.79 -4.79 29.82
CA GLY A 171 -14.21 -6.13 29.70
C GLY A 171 -13.20 -6.43 30.82
N LEU A 172 -12.28 -5.50 31.08
CA LEU A 172 -11.28 -5.64 32.15
C LEU A 172 -11.95 -5.70 33.55
N GLY A 173 -12.99 -4.91 33.78
CA GLY A 173 -13.75 -4.91 35.03
C GLY A 173 -14.44 -6.25 35.32
N LEU A 174 -15.07 -6.85 34.32
CA LEU A 174 -15.68 -8.18 34.45
C LEU A 174 -14.62 -9.27 34.65
N PHE A 175 -13.48 -9.19 33.97
CA PHE A 175 -12.37 -10.13 34.12
C PHE A 175 -11.74 -10.09 35.53
N VAL A 176 -11.52 -8.90 36.08
CA VAL A 176 -10.97 -8.74 37.45
C VAL A 176 -11.98 -9.20 38.52
N ARG A 177 -13.28 -9.01 38.28
CA ARG A 177 -14.33 -9.51 39.19
C ARG A 177 -14.41 -11.04 39.19
N GLU A 178 -14.23 -11.66 38.03
CA GLU A 178 -14.23 -13.12 37.88
C GLU A 178 -13.00 -13.77 38.54
N THR A 179 -11.82 -13.15 38.38
CA THR A 179 -10.60 -13.64 39.04
C THR A 179 -10.66 -13.54 40.56
N ARG A 180 -11.25 -12.48 41.13
CA ARG A 180 -11.46 -12.36 42.58
C ARG A 180 -12.45 -13.36 43.14
N ARG A 181 -13.51 -13.73 42.40
CA ARG A 181 -14.48 -14.74 42.87
C ARG A 181 -13.84 -16.11 43.05
N ARG A 182 -12.96 -16.50 42.13
CA ARG A 182 -12.19 -17.76 42.25
C ARG A 182 -11.23 -17.78 43.46
N SER A 183 -10.80 -16.61 43.95
CA SER A 183 -9.94 -16.53 45.13
C SER A 183 -10.68 -16.71 46.45
N VAL A 184 -12.01 -16.56 46.47
CA VAL A 184 -12.83 -16.62 47.70
C VAL A 184 -13.47 -18.01 47.89
N GLU A 185 -13.57 -18.83 46.83
CA GLU A 185 -14.01 -20.22 46.88
C GLU A 185 -12.92 -21.23 47.30
N GLN A 186 -11.97 -20.80 48.15
CA GLN A 186 -11.19 -21.75 48.94
C GLN A 186 -11.63 -21.70 50.42
N PRO A 187 -12.80 -22.25 50.77
CA PRO A 187 -13.07 -22.63 52.15
C PRO A 187 -12.27 -23.90 52.46
N ALA A 188 -11.53 -23.83 53.56
CA ALA A 188 -10.83 -24.94 54.19
C ALA A 188 -11.73 -26.17 54.31
N ALA A 189 -11.31 -27.29 53.71
CA ALA A 189 -11.85 -28.61 54.01
C ALA A 189 -10.77 -29.44 54.71
N VAL A 190 -10.91 -29.49 56.03
CA VAL A 190 -10.37 -30.49 56.96
C VAL A 190 -10.36 -31.89 56.34
N ARG A 191 -9.26 -32.63 56.47
CA ARG A 191 -9.32 -34.09 56.49
C ARG A 191 -8.40 -34.66 57.58
N ASP A 192 -9.09 -35.01 58.65
CA ASP A 192 -8.73 -35.92 59.73
C ASP A 192 -8.32 -37.30 59.17
N ARG A 193 -7.08 -37.73 59.40
CA ARG A 193 -6.61 -39.10 59.72
C ARG A 193 -5.10 -39.19 59.73
#